data_AF-A0A2K0UQ43-F1
#
_entry.id   AF-A0A2K0UQ43-F1
#
_cell.length_a   1.000
_cell.length_b   1.000
_cell.length_c   1.000
_cell.angle_alpha   90.00
_cell.angle_beta   90.00
_cell.angle_gamma   90.00
#
_symmetry.space_group_name_H-M   'P 1'
#
loop_
_entity.id
_entity.type
_entity.pdbx_description
1 polymer ?
#
loop_
_entity_poly.entity_id
_entity_poly.type
_entity_poly.pdbx_seq_one_letter_code
_entity_poly.pdbx_strand_id
1 'polypeptide(L)'
;MWIYLEKAARAIRACFCWKRCILDEWPVKLDGPAIIIDETQTIVVSPDAIVHVLQTCLVIDLESAPREASYSAQVDPVRLSIFGHRFMSVAEQMGRTLQKTAVSTNIKERLDFSCALFSPDGGLVANAPHVPVQLGSMQFAVRYQHKRWLGKLKDGDVLVSNHPMSGGTHLPDVTVVTPVFKQGTDEIIFYVASRGHHADNE
;
A
#
# COMPACT_ATOMS: atom_id res chain seq x y z
N MET A 1 -6.72 40.04 -26.37
CA MET A 1 -6.18 41.23 -25.67
C MET A 1 -4.95 40.77 -24.89
N TRP A 2 -3.89 41.58 -24.80
CA TRP A 2 -2.59 41.22 -24.20
C TRP A 2 -2.68 41.12 -22.66
N ILE A 3 -1.73 40.57 -21.89
CA ILE A 3 -0.36 40.06 -22.14
C ILE A 3 -0.24 38.65 -21.47
N TYR A 4 0.88 37.96 -21.17
CA TYR A 4 2.33 38.20 -21.14
C TYR A 4 3.09 36.89 -21.50
N LEU A 5 4.40 36.93 -21.80
CA LEU A 5 5.23 35.74 -22.01
C LEU A 5 6.68 35.99 -21.56
N GLU A 6 7.16 35.31 -20.51
CA GLU A 6 8.53 35.48 -19.99
C GLU A 6 9.21 34.12 -19.70
N LYS A 7 10.55 34.10 -19.67
CA LYS A 7 11.36 32.90 -19.89
C LYS A 7 11.65 32.08 -18.62
N ALA A 8 11.03 30.90 -18.52
CA ALA A 8 11.52 29.79 -17.68
C ALA A 8 11.63 28.51 -18.52
N ALA A 9 12.85 28.03 -18.77
CA ALA A 9 13.11 27.01 -19.78
C ALA A 9 13.12 25.57 -19.23
N ARG A 10 11.99 24.84 -19.35
CA ARG A 10 12.00 23.36 -19.42
C ARG A 10 10.70 22.77 -19.99
N ALA A 11 10.74 22.44 -21.29
CA ALA A 11 9.84 21.49 -21.96
C ALA A 11 8.30 21.63 -21.78
N ILE A 12 7.79 22.81 -21.44
CA ILE A 12 6.34 23.07 -21.42
C ILE A 12 5.83 23.10 -22.87
N ARG A 13 5.13 22.04 -23.30
CA ARG A 13 4.22 22.12 -24.48
C ARG A 13 3.18 23.21 -24.19
N ALA A 14 2.82 24.00 -25.20
CA ALA A 14 1.82 25.06 -25.05
C ALA A 14 0.50 24.46 -24.56
N CYS A 15 0.15 24.73 -23.31
CA CYS A 15 -1.05 24.23 -22.65
C CYS A 15 -2.18 25.22 -22.88
N PHE A 16 -3.22 24.83 -23.61
CA PHE A 16 -4.32 25.73 -23.94
C PHE A 16 -5.27 25.88 -22.75
N CYS A 17 -5.51 27.13 -22.35
CA CYS A 17 -6.40 27.48 -21.25
C CYS A 17 -7.78 27.86 -21.80
N TRP A 18 -8.81 27.09 -21.45
CA TRP A 18 -10.17 27.25 -21.92
C TRP A 18 -11.09 27.65 -20.76
N LYS A 19 -11.95 28.66 -20.98
CA LYS A 19 -13.08 28.94 -20.09
C LYS A 19 -14.34 28.26 -20.62
N ARG A 20 -15.00 27.45 -19.79
CA ARG A 20 -16.20 26.69 -20.18
C ARG A 20 -17.35 27.59 -20.67
N CYS A 21 -17.46 28.80 -20.13
CA CYS A 21 -18.47 29.81 -20.46
C CYS A 21 -18.20 30.61 -21.75
N ILE A 22 -17.26 30.18 -22.61
CA ILE A 22 -16.98 30.77 -23.94
C ILE A 22 -17.03 29.68 -25.04
N LEU A 23 -17.77 28.60 -24.78
CA LEU A 23 -18.00 27.50 -25.72
C LEU A 23 -19.47 27.56 -26.17
N ASP A 24 -19.72 28.21 -27.30
CA ASP A 24 -21.07 28.44 -27.83
C ASP A 24 -21.65 27.22 -28.56
N GLU A 25 -20.80 26.29 -29.01
CA GLU A 25 -21.19 25.02 -29.65
C GLU A 25 -20.93 23.83 -28.73
N TRP A 26 -21.78 22.79 -28.83
CA TRP A 26 -21.73 21.59 -27.99
C TRP A 26 -22.04 20.33 -28.82
N PRO A 27 -21.32 19.21 -28.64
CA PRO A 27 -20.19 18.99 -27.73
C PRO A 27 -18.85 19.48 -28.29
N VAL A 28 -17.95 19.97 -27.44
CA VAL A 28 -16.58 20.33 -27.84
C VAL A 28 -15.62 19.19 -27.52
N LYS A 29 -14.77 18.78 -28.48
CA LYS A 29 -13.63 17.91 -28.23
C LYS A 29 -12.37 18.78 -28.04
N LEU A 30 -11.63 18.57 -26.95
CA LEU A 30 -10.35 19.19 -26.67
C LEU A 30 -9.29 18.11 -26.45
N ASP A 31 -8.20 18.16 -27.21
CA ASP A 31 -7.04 17.28 -26.99
C ASP A 31 -6.08 17.89 -25.95
N GLY A 32 -5.46 17.06 -25.12
CA GLY A 32 -4.48 17.49 -24.12
C GLY A 32 -3.11 17.91 -24.69
N PRO A 33 -2.27 18.63 -23.91
CA PRO A 33 -2.54 19.13 -22.57
C PRO A 33 -3.33 20.45 -22.58
N ALA A 34 -4.29 20.55 -21.66
CA ALA A 34 -5.16 21.71 -21.52
C ALA A 34 -5.46 22.01 -20.05
N ILE A 35 -5.88 23.25 -19.77
CA ILE A 35 -6.49 23.62 -18.49
C ILE A 35 -7.90 24.13 -18.80
N ILE A 36 -8.90 23.54 -18.16
CA ILE A 36 -10.30 23.94 -18.29
C ILE A 36 -10.70 24.63 -16.99
N ILE A 37 -11.09 25.90 -17.08
CA ILE A 37 -11.57 26.70 -15.95
C ILE A 37 -13.10 26.78 -16.05
N ASP A 38 -13.74 26.33 -14.98
CA ASP A 38 -15.17 26.39 -14.73
C ASP A 38 -15.46 27.39 -13.60
N GLU A 39 -16.72 27.66 -13.26
CA GLU A 39 -17.05 28.63 -12.20
C GLU A 39 -16.58 28.21 -10.80
N THR A 40 -16.50 26.90 -10.54
CA THR A 40 -16.24 26.32 -9.22
C THR A 40 -14.98 25.46 -9.14
N GLN A 41 -14.32 25.20 -10.28
CA GLN A 41 -13.25 24.21 -10.40
C GLN A 41 -12.25 24.55 -11.51
N THR A 42 -11.01 24.08 -11.36
CA THR A 42 -9.97 24.12 -12.39
C THR A 42 -9.51 22.69 -12.67
N ILE A 43 -9.68 22.24 -13.90
CA ILE A 43 -9.40 20.86 -14.34
C ILE A 43 -8.17 20.87 -15.23
N VAL A 44 -7.19 20.01 -14.91
CA VAL A 44 -5.94 19.88 -15.65
C VAL A 44 -5.98 18.58 -16.47
N VAL A 45 -5.80 18.71 -17.78
CA VAL A 45 -5.86 17.63 -18.75
C VAL A 45 -4.44 17.19 -19.11
N SER A 46 -4.14 15.90 -18.93
CA SER A 46 -2.86 15.30 -19.31
C SER A 46 -2.66 15.30 -20.84
N PRO A 47 -1.40 15.31 -21.35
CA PRO A 47 -1.13 15.26 -22.79
C PRO A 47 -1.77 14.07 -23.53
N ASP A 48 -1.92 12.95 -22.83
CA ASP A 48 -2.39 11.67 -23.37
C ASP A 48 -3.89 11.44 -23.10
N ALA A 49 -4.66 12.53 -22.97
CA ALA A 49 -6.10 12.52 -22.72
C ALA A 49 -6.87 13.41 -23.71
N ILE A 50 -8.06 12.95 -24.04
CA ILE A 50 -9.08 13.65 -24.81
C ILE A 50 -10.19 14.09 -23.84
N VAL A 51 -10.73 15.29 -24.00
CA VAL A 51 -11.86 15.77 -23.20
C VAL A 51 -13.04 16.12 -24.09
N HIS A 52 -14.17 15.50 -23.81
CA HIS A 52 -15.47 15.85 -24.35
C HIS A 52 -16.19 16.76 -23.37
N VAL A 53 -16.31 18.03 -23.74
CA VAL A 53 -16.99 19.09 -22.97
C VAL A 53 -18.48 19.03 -23.31
N LEU A 54 -19.30 18.66 -22.32
CA LEU A 54 -20.76 18.58 -22.41
C LEU A 54 -21.40 19.64 -21.51
N GLN A 55 -22.65 20.00 -21.79
CA GLN A 55 -23.34 21.10 -21.08
C GLN A 55 -23.38 20.87 -19.56
N THR A 56 -23.55 19.63 -19.11
CA THR A 56 -23.63 19.28 -17.68
C THR A 56 -22.32 18.72 -17.12
N CYS A 57 -21.54 17.97 -17.89
CA CYS A 57 -20.33 17.28 -17.40
C CYS A 57 -19.13 17.37 -18.36
N LEU A 58 -17.99 16.84 -17.91
CA LEU A 58 -16.77 16.66 -18.69
C LEU A 58 -16.45 15.16 -18.69
N VAL A 59 -16.33 14.57 -19.87
CA VAL A 59 -15.84 13.18 -20.04
C VAL A 59 -14.38 13.26 -20.45
N ILE A 60 -13.50 12.58 -19.72
CA ILE A 60 -12.05 12.57 -19.97
C ILE A 60 -11.67 11.16 -20.41
N ASP A 61 -11.53 10.98 -21.71
CA ASP A 61 -11.06 9.73 -22.31
C ASP A 61 -9.53 9.72 -22.26
N LEU A 62 -9.00 8.92 -21.32
CA LEU A 62 -7.58 8.60 -21.27
C LEU A 62 -7.28 7.57 -22.36
N GLU A 63 -6.40 7.90 -23.31
CA GLU A 63 -5.86 6.89 -24.22
C GLU A 63 -4.93 5.96 -23.42
N SER A 64 -5.54 4.94 -22.82
CA SER A 64 -4.84 3.87 -22.14
C SER A 64 -4.16 2.95 -23.15
N ALA A 65 -3.07 3.46 -23.75
CA ALA A 65 -2.04 2.63 -24.36
C ALA A 65 -1.76 1.46 -23.39
N PRO A 66 -1.89 0.21 -23.83
CA PRO A 66 -1.81 -0.95 -22.93
C PRO A 66 -0.44 -0.95 -22.28
N ARG A 67 -0.41 -0.54 -21.01
CA ARG A 67 0.82 -0.26 -20.29
C ARG A 67 1.43 -1.58 -19.84
N GLU A 68 2.04 -2.27 -20.80
CA GLU A 68 2.83 -3.47 -20.55
C GLU A 68 3.71 -3.20 -19.33
N ALA A 69 3.59 -4.09 -18.34
CA ALA A 69 4.35 -4.00 -17.12
C ALA A 69 5.80 -4.44 -17.41
N SER A 70 6.54 -3.59 -18.12
CA SER A 70 7.99 -3.65 -18.14
C SER A 70 8.48 -3.41 -16.72
N TYR A 71 8.76 -4.51 -16.02
CA TYR A 71 9.44 -4.53 -14.74
C TYR A 71 10.90 -4.14 -14.97
N SER A 72 11.14 -2.86 -15.25
CA SER A 72 12.49 -2.30 -15.23
C SER A 72 13.09 -2.51 -13.84
N ALA A 73 14.35 -2.93 -13.78
CA ALA A 73 15.06 -3.13 -12.52
C ALA A 73 15.34 -1.81 -11.76
N GLN A 74 14.95 -0.67 -12.33
CA GLN A 74 14.97 0.63 -11.66
C GLN A 74 13.72 0.79 -10.78
N VAL A 75 13.95 0.85 -9.46
CA VAL A 75 12.89 1.11 -8.49
C VAL A 75 12.35 2.54 -8.67
N ASP A 76 11.15 2.65 -9.25
CA ASP A 76 10.39 3.89 -9.31
C ASP A 76 10.11 4.40 -7.86
N PRO A 77 10.61 5.60 -7.48
CA PRO A 77 10.48 6.10 -6.11
C PRO A 77 9.03 6.44 -5.74
N VAL A 78 8.18 6.76 -6.71
CA VAL A 78 6.74 7.02 -6.49
C VAL A 78 6.05 5.70 -6.16
N ARG A 79 6.31 4.64 -6.92
CA ARG A 79 5.82 3.29 -6.61
C ARG A 79 6.34 2.79 -5.26
N LEU A 80 7.64 2.96 -4.98
CA LEU A 80 8.25 2.55 -3.70
C LEU A 80 7.54 3.20 -2.51
N SER A 81 7.29 4.51 -2.59
CA SER A 81 6.53 5.25 -1.57
C SER A 81 5.10 4.72 -1.42
N ILE A 82 4.36 4.57 -2.53
CA ILE A 82 2.98 4.06 -2.51
C ILE A 82 2.90 2.65 -1.88
N PHE A 83 3.81 1.75 -2.23
CA PHE A 83 3.82 0.40 -1.66
C PHE A 83 4.27 0.40 -0.19
N GLY A 84 5.29 1.17 0.18
CA GLY A 84 5.73 1.31 1.59
C GLY A 84 4.60 1.81 2.50
N HIS A 85 3.90 2.88 2.11
CA HIS A 85 2.75 3.38 2.86
C HIS A 85 1.59 2.37 2.91
N ARG A 86 1.35 1.60 1.84
CA ARG A 86 0.32 0.53 1.84
C ARG A 86 0.67 -0.60 2.80
N PHE A 87 1.89 -1.14 2.77
CA PHE A 87 2.31 -2.21 3.70
C PHE A 87 2.29 -1.75 5.16
N MET A 88 2.71 -0.49 5.43
CA MET A 88 2.60 0.10 6.77
C MET A 88 1.14 0.21 7.23
N SER A 89 0.24 0.65 6.35
CA SER A 89 -1.20 0.75 6.67
C SER A 89 -1.83 -0.61 6.99
N VAL A 90 -1.43 -1.70 6.31
CA VAL A 90 -1.88 -3.06 6.65
C VAL A 90 -1.35 -3.48 8.03
N ALA A 91 -0.08 -3.23 8.35
CA ALA A 91 0.47 -3.54 9.68
C ALA A 91 -0.26 -2.78 10.80
N GLU A 92 -0.55 -1.49 10.60
CA GLU A 92 -1.37 -0.69 11.53
C GLU A 92 -2.79 -1.24 11.67
N GLN A 93 -3.42 -1.67 10.56
CA GLN A 93 -4.78 -2.22 10.59
C GLN A 93 -4.83 -3.57 11.34
N MET A 94 -3.83 -4.44 11.13
CA MET A 94 -3.65 -5.66 11.93
C MET A 94 -3.55 -5.33 13.43
N GLY A 95 -2.69 -4.38 13.79
CA GLY A 95 -2.49 -3.96 15.19
C GLY A 95 -3.73 -3.37 15.84
N ARG A 96 -4.40 -2.43 15.16
CA ARG A 96 -5.67 -1.83 15.62
C ARG A 96 -6.80 -2.86 15.73
N THR A 97 -6.81 -3.89 14.90
CA THR A 97 -7.78 -4.98 14.98
C THR A 97 -7.52 -5.84 16.20
N LEU A 98 -6.27 -6.29 16.38
CA LEU A 98 -5.85 -7.09 17.53
C LEU A 98 -6.14 -6.37 18.87
N GLN A 99 -5.78 -5.09 18.98
CA GLN A 99 -6.06 -4.27 20.16
C GLN A 99 -7.57 -4.20 20.48
N LYS A 100 -8.42 -4.03 19.46
CA LYS A 100 -9.88 -3.90 19.64
C LYS A 100 -10.58 -5.22 19.98
N THR A 101 -10.04 -6.36 19.55
CA THR A 101 -10.60 -7.68 19.84
C THR A 101 -10.01 -8.33 21.09
N ALA A 102 -8.92 -7.79 21.64
CA ALA A 102 -8.26 -8.35 22.81
C ALA A 102 -9.04 -8.12 24.11
N VAL A 103 -9.22 -9.21 24.88
CA VAL A 103 -9.71 -9.15 26.26
C VAL A 103 -8.58 -8.84 27.25
N SER A 104 -7.34 -9.18 26.90
CA SER A 104 -6.13 -8.92 27.73
C SER A 104 -5.84 -7.42 27.84
N THR A 105 -5.72 -6.91 29.06
CA THR A 105 -5.32 -5.53 29.36
C THR A 105 -3.87 -5.23 28.94
N ASN A 106 -2.97 -6.23 28.95
CA ASN A 106 -1.62 -6.07 28.41
C ASN A 106 -1.64 -5.74 26.90
N ILE A 107 -2.51 -6.40 26.13
CA ILE A 107 -2.62 -6.15 24.69
C ILE A 107 -3.45 -4.88 24.42
N LYS A 108 -4.57 -4.69 25.12
CA LYS A 108 -5.54 -3.62 24.84
C LYS A 108 -5.08 -2.24 25.34
N GLU A 109 -4.54 -2.17 26.56
CA GLU A 109 -4.23 -0.91 27.25
C GLU A 109 -2.72 -0.64 27.32
N ARG A 110 -1.88 -1.67 27.56
CA ARG A 110 -0.41 -1.51 27.58
C ARG A 110 0.26 -1.63 26.19
N LEU A 111 -0.49 -2.07 25.17
CA LEU A 111 -0.01 -2.29 23.80
C LEU A 111 1.17 -3.28 23.69
N ASP A 112 1.26 -4.28 24.59
CA ASP A 112 2.31 -5.31 24.54
C ASP A 112 1.99 -6.39 23.49
N PHE A 113 2.06 -5.95 22.24
CA PHE A 113 1.92 -6.77 21.04
C PHE A 113 2.67 -6.12 19.86
N SER A 114 2.99 -6.96 18.87
CA SER A 114 3.62 -6.55 17.62
C SER A 114 2.91 -7.23 16.45
N CYS A 115 2.58 -6.46 15.40
CA CYS A 115 2.04 -6.97 14.15
C CYS A 115 2.96 -6.56 13.00
N ALA A 116 3.28 -7.47 12.08
CA ALA A 116 4.23 -7.20 11.00
C ALA A 116 3.97 -8.04 9.73
N LEU A 117 4.43 -7.51 8.59
CA LEU A 117 4.44 -8.14 7.28
C LEU A 117 5.89 -8.53 6.92
N PHE A 118 6.03 -9.69 6.27
CA PHE A 118 7.31 -10.26 5.86
C PHE A 118 7.26 -10.76 4.41
N SER A 119 8.40 -10.70 3.72
CA SER A 119 8.61 -11.23 2.36
C SER A 119 8.57 -12.77 2.32
N PRO A 120 8.53 -13.41 1.13
CA PRO A 120 8.50 -14.86 0.99
C PRO A 120 9.63 -15.62 1.70
N ASP A 121 10.80 -15.00 1.91
CA ASP A 121 11.96 -15.56 2.62
C ASP A 121 11.99 -15.24 4.13
N GLY A 122 10.97 -14.52 4.62
CA GLY A 122 10.84 -14.02 5.99
C GLY A 122 11.69 -12.76 6.30
N GLY A 123 12.05 -11.97 5.29
CA GLY A 123 12.55 -10.60 5.48
C GLY A 123 11.46 -9.69 6.06
N LEU A 124 11.77 -8.82 7.03
CA LEU A 124 10.80 -7.86 7.57
C LEU A 124 10.51 -6.76 6.51
N VAL A 125 9.23 -6.50 6.24
CA VAL A 125 8.78 -5.52 5.22
C VAL A 125 8.10 -4.30 5.86
N ALA A 126 7.22 -4.50 6.85
CA ALA A 126 6.55 -3.43 7.58
C ALA A 126 6.10 -3.91 8.97
N ASN A 127 5.94 -3.00 9.93
CA ASN A 127 5.49 -3.32 11.29
C ASN A 127 4.60 -2.22 11.89
N ALA A 128 3.70 -2.60 12.81
CA ALA A 128 2.93 -1.66 13.60
C ALA A 128 3.82 -0.89 14.59
N PRO A 129 3.50 0.37 14.94
CA PRO A 129 4.36 1.26 15.73
C PRO A 129 4.20 1.06 17.25
N HIS A 130 4.29 -0.18 17.74
CA HIS A 130 3.96 -0.53 19.15
C HIS A 130 5.16 -1.03 19.97
N VAL A 131 5.79 -2.17 19.61
CA VAL A 131 6.95 -2.69 20.37
C VAL A 131 8.15 -3.00 19.45
N PRO A 132 8.99 -2.01 19.11
CA PRO A 132 10.11 -2.18 18.17
C PRO A 132 11.14 -3.25 18.57
N VAL A 133 11.32 -3.51 19.86
CA VAL A 133 12.33 -4.46 20.38
C VAL A 133 12.01 -5.94 20.06
N GLN A 134 10.73 -6.28 19.86
CA GLN A 134 10.30 -7.66 19.54
C GLN A 134 10.56 -8.07 18.08
N LEU A 135 10.86 -7.11 17.19
CA LEU A 135 10.87 -7.34 15.74
C LEU A 135 11.98 -8.30 15.27
N GLY A 136 13.16 -8.28 15.89
CA GLY A 136 14.28 -9.15 15.51
C GLY A 136 14.02 -10.64 15.80
N SER A 137 13.44 -10.96 16.98
CA SER A 137 13.08 -12.33 17.32
C SER A 137 11.82 -12.81 16.58
N MET A 138 10.89 -11.90 16.26
CA MET A 138 9.76 -12.21 15.37
C MET A 138 10.23 -12.52 13.94
N GLN A 139 11.16 -11.74 13.38
CA GLN A 139 11.72 -12.03 12.06
C GLN A 139 12.43 -13.39 12.06
N PHE A 140 13.21 -13.71 13.10
CA PHE A 140 13.78 -15.05 13.25
C PHE A 140 12.69 -16.13 13.30
N ALA A 141 11.59 -15.92 14.03
CA ALA A 141 10.48 -16.85 14.12
C ALA A 141 9.85 -17.16 12.76
N VAL A 142 9.52 -16.12 11.97
CA VAL A 142 8.96 -16.28 10.61
C VAL A 142 9.94 -17.04 9.71
N ARG A 143 11.23 -16.67 9.72
CA ARG A 143 12.27 -17.36 8.91
C ARG A 143 12.51 -18.81 9.34
N TYR A 144 12.42 -19.09 10.63
CA TYR A 144 12.48 -20.46 11.15
C TYR A 144 11.30 -21.28 10.66
N GLN A 145 10.07 -20.77 10.82
CA GLN A 145 8.85 -21.48 10.40
C GLN A 145 8.81 -21.69 8.87
N HIS A 146 9.14 -20.67 8.08
CA HIS A 146 9.28 -20.77 6.62
C HIS A 146 10.20 -21.94 6.21
N LYS A 147 11.41 -22.03 6.79
CA LYS A 147 12.34 -23.14 6.54
C LYS A 147 11.82 -24.48 7.06
N ARG A 148 11.17 -24.49 8.22
CA ARG A 148 10.70 -25.69 8.92
C ARG A 148 9.50 -26.36 8.23
N TRP A 149 8.76 -25.60 7.41
CA TRP A 149 7.54 -26.01 6.71
C TRP A 149 7.58 -25.74 5.19
N LEU A 150 8.77 -25.51 4.63
CA LEU A 150 8.96 -25.25 3.20
C LEU A 150 8.33 -26.36 2.34
N GLY A 151 7.45 -25.98 1.41
CA GLY A 151 6.71 -26.91 0.54
C GLY A 151 5.66 -27.77 1.25
N LYS A 152 5.23 -27.42 2.48
CA LYS A 152 4.25 -28.18 3.26
C LYS A 152 3.03 -27.39 3.72
N LEU A 153 3.14 -26.06 3.76
CA LEU A 153 2.04 -25.16 4.08
C LEU A 153 1.04 -25.08 2.91
N LYS A 154 -0.23 -24.83 3.23
CA LYS A 154 -1.33 -24.59 2.30
C LYS A 154 -2.09 -23.32 2.67
N ASP A 155 -2.89 -22.81 1.73
CA ASP A 155 -3.76 -21.67 2.00
C ASP A 155 -4.76 -21.98 3.14
N GLY A 156 -4.94 -21.02 4.04
CA GLY A 156 -5.67 -21.19 5.30
C GLY A 156 -4.87 -21.78 6.48
N ASP A 157 -3.65 -22.30 6.29
CA ASP A 157 -2.82 -22.75 7.43
C ASP A 157 -2.44 -21.58 8.35
N VAL A 158 -2.39 -21.84 9.66
CA VAL A 158 -1.92 -20.88 10.68
C VAL A 158 -0.94 -21.57 11.62
N LEU A 159 0.25 -21.00 11.78
CA LEU A 159 1.29 -21.52 12.67
C LEU A 159 1.31 -20.73 13.98
N VAL A 160 1.45 -21.41 15.10
CA VAL A 160 1.54 -20.81 16.44
C VAL A 160 2.76 -21.37 17.17
N SER A 161 3.56 -20.50 17.80
CA SER A 161 4.67 -20.92 18.68
C SER A 161 5.10 -19.84 19.66
N ASN A 162 5.49 -20.25 20.86
CA ASN A 162 6.29 -19.49 21.83
C ASN A 162 7.67 -20.12 22.10
N HIS A 163 8.03 -21.22 21.40
CA HIS A 163 9.23 -21.99 21.73
C HIS A 163 10.52 -21.22 21.39
N PRO A 164 11.53 -21.13 22.28
CA PRO A 164 12.75 -20.34 22.06
C PRO A 164 13.52 -20.67 20.77
N MET A 165 13.69 -21.96 20.45
CA MET A 165 14.31 -22.39 19.18
C MET A 165 13.61 -21.88 17.91
N SER A 166 12.35 -21.44 18.03
CA SER A 166 11.55 -20.84 16.96
C SER A 166 11.32 -19.33 17.14
N GLY A 167 12.19 -18.64 17.87
CA GLY A 167 12.15 -17.18 18.03
C GLY A 167 11.19 -16.64 19.08
N GLY A 168 10.67 -17.49 19.97
CA GLY A 168 10.00 -17.02 21.19
C GLY A 168 11.00 -16.40 22.17
N THR A 169 10.61 -15.30 22.82
CA THR A 169 11.49 -14.50 23.69
C THR A 169 11.33 -14.85 25.18
N HIS A 170 10.10 -15.14 25.62
CA HIS A 170 9.76 -15.73 26.91
C HIS A 170 8.44 -16.52 26.78
N LEU A 171 8.08 -17.35 27.77
CA LEU A 171 6.89 -18.23 27.70
C LEU A 171 5.58 -17.48 27.34
N PRO A 172 5.31 -16.27 27.88
CA PRO A 172 4.18 -15.41 27.49
C PRO A 172 4.10 -14.96 26.02
N ASP A 173 5.20 -15.01 25.26
CA ASP A 173 5.28 -14.45 23.90
C ASP A 173 4.76 -15.45 22.84
N VAL A 174 3.44 -15.56 22.73
CA VAL A 174 2.81 -16.36 21.68
C VAL A 174 2.91 -15.64 20.34
N THR A 175 3.63 -16.24 19.39
CA THR A 175 3.74 -15.74 18.01
C THR A 175 2.84 -16.56 17.09
N VAL A 176 1.90 -15.88 16.42
CA VAL A 176 1.06 -16.42 15.35
C VAL A 176 1.65 -15.97 14.01
N VAL A 177 1.80 -16.90 13.06
CA VAL A 177 2.33 -16.63 11.71
C VAL A 177 1.40 -17.28 10.68
N THR A 178 0.89 -16.48 9.75
CA THR A 178 0.01 -16.93 8.67
C THR A 178 0.72 -16.69 7.31
N PRO A 179 0.99 -17.73 6.50
CA PRO A 179 1.39 -17.55 5.11
C PRO A 179 0.26 -16.90 4.31
N VAL A 180 0.60 -16.01 3.38
CA VAL A 180 -0.32 -15.42 2.40
C VAL A 180 0.02 -15.97 1.03
N PHE A 181 -0.89 -16.75 0.46
CA PHE A 181 -0.75 -17.36 -0.84
C PHE A 181 -1.24 -16.45 -1.97
N LYS A 182 -0.63 -16.60 -3.14
CA LYS A 182 -1.07 -15.99 -4.39
C LYS A 182 -2.26 -16.78 -4.95
N GLN A 183 -3.34 -16.06 -5.22
CA GLN A 183 -4.64 -16.63 -5.60
C GLN A 183 -4.51 -17.71 -6.70
N GLY A 184 -4.98 -18.92 -6.39
CA GLY A 184 -4.96 -20.06 -7.30
C GLY A 184 -3.61 -20.79 -7.41
N THR A 185 -2.65 -20.55 -6.52
CA THR A 185 -1.31 -21.17 -6.52
C THR A 185 -0.81 -21.48 -5.11
N ASP A 186 0.07 -22.48 -4.98
CA ASP A 186 0.80 -22.77 -3.73
C ASP A 186 2.01 -21.82 -3.51
N GLU A 187 2.06 -20.68 -4.20
CA GLU A 187 3.13 -19.68 -4.09
C GLU A 187 2.86 -18.70 -2.93
N ILE A 188 3.68 -18.77 -1.88
CA ILE A 188 3.62 -17.83 -0.75
C ILE A 188 4.26 -16.51 -1.17
N ILE A 189 3.47 -15.43 -1.16
CA ILE A 189 3.90 -14.07 -1.55
C ILE A 189 4.26 -13.17 -0.36
N PHE A 190 3.70 -13.44 0.82
CA PHE A 190 4.05 -12.78 2.07
C PHE A 190 3.81 -13.71 3.26
N TYR A 191 4.36 -13.39 4.42
CA TYR A 191 3.83 -13.83 5.71
C TYR A 191 3.29 -12.63 6.48
N VAL A 192 2.20 -12.81 7.20
CA VAL A 192 1.78 -11.91 8.27
C VAL A 192 2.05 -12.57 9.61
N ALA A 193 2.53 -11.80 10.59
CA ALA A 193 2.70 -12.30 11.95
C ALA A 193 2.18 -11.32 12.99
N SER A 194 1.66 -11.89 14.08
CA SER A 194 1.21 -11.19 15.26
C SER A 194 1.79 -11.88 16.50
N ARG A 195 2.43 -11.13 17.38
CA ARG A 195 2.83 -11.58 18.72
C ARG A 195 2.09 -10.74 19.75
N GLY A 196 1.60 -11.37 20.81
CA GLY A 196 1.04 -10.66 21.96
C GLY A 196 1.49 -11.32 23.26
N HIS A 197 1.73 -10.49 24.27
CA HIS A 197 2.09 -10.96 25.61
C HIS A 197 0.82 -11.50 26.31
N HIS A 198 0.72 -12.82 26.42
CA HIS A 198 -0.32 -13.44 27.24
C HIS A 198 0.08 -13.34 28.71
N ALA A 199 -0.72 -12.69 29.55
CA ALA A 199 -0.41 -12.66 30.98
C ALA A 199 -0.49 -14.08 31.55
N ASP A 200 0.60 -14.56 32.15
CA ASP A 200 0.51 -15.67 33.09
C ASP A 200 -0.33 -15.20 34.28
N ASN A 201 -1.56 -15.70 34.40
CA ASN A 201 -2.44 -15.41 35.52
C ASN A 201 -2.03 -16.25 36.74
N GLU A 202 -2.12 -15.64 37.93
CA GLU A 202 -2.20 -16.33 39.23
C GLU A 202 -3.55 -17.06 39.40
#